data_AF-A0A2U2M2J3-F1
#
_entry.id   AF-A0A2U2M2J3-F1
#
_cell.length_a   1.000
_cell.length_b   1.000
_cell.length_c   1.000
_cell.angle_alpha   90.00
_cell.angle_beta   90.00
_cell.angle_gamma   90.00
#
_symmetry.space_group_name_H-M   'P 1'
#
loop_
_entity.id
_entity.type
_entity.pdbx_description
1 polymer ?
#
loop_
_entity_poly.entity_id
_entity_poly.type
_entity_poly.pdbx_seq_one_letter_code
_entity_poly.pdbx_strand_id
1 'polypeptide(L)'
;MANSNIVSLPIYYNASENNRLAFDALMSEAKSLQYKLSLTNEEMVAMIDKLTAAKNNLNGKATDFSKADELLEEYNNRDNNQRYHNATASSQLAYDNAINELKKLQSTTQVTQATVDNAIANVIEAKNQLDGKVLSTEEQNKFDAIKSFKEDIAYYQEAIKYLPDAYRTAAEGLLQTQGLNVLPNINAFSTESIVSMQNNLKTWLDFYIKSADKQLQGKRDLEAKIQELQNLVDTKLSLYTELNRATDFINASKEMLQDPSKAYLYEEQATKLTTVINEAIDAQNKADKLIADKEKERAAALEELLKLQVPGKDSYIKFTDENYKITASLDDIVERTKLVAKILPYLGDVYAGNPIDPEYLKYKTVDEYLQVGTPAYDKMVTTINRLKEDILKEFALGRGTKDSMGSNIDKRIKTVVTDEDVINLKPLIDLADAYNKRALENINRMRFAIGVPPMKMAPISDKRKAMMIVHALAGYQAGQNPDFKIGDSHVGTIAVLLVPHAMTAGYSENVYPSANAPIISNHFTPEYMADVYNKLELMEGIKYFSDYFNDTEAKSGHYTNIILPQHQYFYSAMIVGNVVPENNSFSSYRVSLTELFYELADDQYKWWLKHFDEWPKVNPETDLDRTDFNNL
;
A
#
# COMPACT_ATOMS: atom_id res chain seq x y z
N MET A 1 -14.54 8.74 -18.98
CA MET A 1 -15.39 7.67 -18.40
C MET A 1 -15.06 6.24 -18.88
N ALA A 2 -14.28 6.02 -19.95
CA ALA A 2 -13.99 4.66 -20.44
C ALA A 2 -12.81 3.93 -19.77
N ASN A 3 -12.21 4.48 -18.70
CA ASN A 3 -10.86 4.09 -18.28
C ASN A 3 -10.77 3.25 -16.99
N SER A 4 -11.80 3.23 -16.15
CA SER A 4 -11.83 2.35 -14.97
C SER A 4 -11.90 0.87 -15.33
N ASN A 5 -12.26 0.54 -16.58
CA ASN A 5 -12.40 -0.84 -17.03
C ASN A 5 -11.15 -1.39 -17.73
N ILE A 6 -10.13 -0.58 -18.09
CA ILE A 6 -8.97 -1.15 -18.82
C ILE A 6 -7.91 -1.74 -17.90
N VAL A 7 -7.71 -1.13 -16.73
CA VAL A 7 -6.67 -1.56 -15.76
C VAL A 7 -7.00 -2.91 -15.12
N SER A 8 -8.29 -3.26 -15.04
CA SER A 8 -8.78 -4.56 -14.58
C SER A 8 -8.78 -5.63 -15.68
N LEU A 9 -8.47 -5.28 -16.93
CA LEU A 9 -8.47 -6.23 -18.04
C LEU A 9 -7.08 -6.85 -18.26
N PRO A 10 -7.02 -8.13 -18.69
CA PRO A 10 -5.77 -8.81 -18.96
C PRO A 10 -4.89 -8.11 -19.99
N ILE A 11 -5.50 -7.41 -20.94
CA ILE A 11 -4.76 -6.61 -21.93
C ILE A 11 -3.84 -5.58 -21.27
N TYR A 12 -4.19 -5.08 -20.08
CA TYR A 12 -3.37 -4.16 -19.31
C TYR A 12 -2.51 -4.87 -18.28
N TYR A 13 -3.07 -5.64 -17.33
CA TYR A 13 -2.27 -6.16 -16.21
C TYR A 13 -1.24 -7.22 -16.63
N ASN A 14 -1.44 -7.90 -17.77
CA ASN A 14 -0.44 -8.78 -18.40
C ASN A 14 0.39 -8.09 -19.50
N ALA A 15 0.22 -6.78 -19.72
CA ALA A 15 1.08 -6.06 -20.66
C ALA A 15 2.49 -5.88 -20.09
N SER A 16 3.46 -5.70 -20.98
CA SER A 16 4.80 -5.29 -20.59
C SER A 16 4.76 -4.00 -19.77
N GLU A 17 5.63 -3.89 -18.77
CA GLU A 17 5.72 -2.72 -17.90
C GLU A 17 5.86 -1.41 -18.69
N ASN A 18 6.72 -1.40 -19.71
CA ASN A 18 6.89 -0.24 -20.58
C ASN A 18 5.59 0.22 -21.25
N ASN A 19 4.76 -0.71 -21.73
CA ASN A 19 3.49 -0.36 -22.38
C ASN A 19 2.44 0.11 -21.36
N ARG A 20 2.41 -0.47 -20.16
CA ARG A 20 1.55 0.00 -19.05
C ARG A 20 1.94 1.43 -18.65
N LEU A 21 3.22 1.66 -18.36
CA LEU A 21 3.74 2.97 -17.99
C LEU A 21 3.48 4.03 -19.07
N ALA A 22 3.67 3.68 -20.35
CA ALA A 22 3.38 4.58 -21.46
C ALA A 22 1.88 4.94 -21.52
N PHE A 23 1.00 3.95 -21.36
CA PHE A 23 -0.45 4.17 -21.33
C PHE A 23 -0.88 5.03 -20.12
N ASP A 24 -0.36 4.73 -18.92
CA ASP A 24 -0.68 5.46 -17.70
C ASP A 24 -0.17 6.90 -17.73
N ALA A 25 1.02 7.13 -18.30
CA ALA A 25 1.56 8.46 -18.50
C ALA A 25 0.65 9.30 -19.41
N LEU A 26 0.25 8.76 -20.56
CA LEU A 26 -0.66 9.44 -21.49
C LEU A 26 -2.06 9.61 -20.90
N MET A 27 -2.52 8.68 -20.08
CA MET A 27 -3.79 8.81 -19.38
C MET A 27 -3.75 9.96 -18.37
N SER A 28 -2.66 10.07 -17.62
CA SER A 28 -2.43 11.19 -16.71
C SER A 28 -2.33 12.51 -17.47
N GLU A 29 -1.64 12.54 -18.61
CA GLU A 29 -1.59 13.72 -19.50
C GLU A 29 -2.99 14.09 -20.01
N ALA A 30 -3.78 13.14 -20.50
CA ALA A 30 -5.14 13.37 -20.96
C ALA A 30 -6.08 13.86 -19.85
N LYS A 31 -5.95 13.28 -18.64
CA LYS A 31 -6.66 13.77 -17.45
C LYS A 31 -6.27 15.20 -17.11
N SER A 32 -5.01 15.58 -17.29
CA SER A 32 -4.61 16.98 -17.06
C SER A 32 -5.19 17.93 -18.11
N LEU A 33 -5.26 17.50 -19.38
CA LEU A 33 -5.81 18.30 -20.48
C LEU A 33 -7.29 18.62 -20.30
N GLN A 34 -8.06 17.73 -19.65
CA GLN A 34 -9.48 17.99 -19.38
C GLN A 34 -9.72 19.24 -18.51
N TYR A 35 -8.69 19.69 -17.77
CA TYR A 35 -8.71 20.86 -16.90
C TYR A 35 -8.10 22.11 -17.55
N LYS A 36 -7.67 22.02 -18.81
CA LYS A 36 -7.12 23.16 -19.55
C LYS A 36 -8.26 24.05 -20.06
N LEU A 37 -8.32 25.29 -19.57
CA LEU A 37 -9.35 26.28 -19.94
C LEU A 37 -9.41 26.61 -21.43
N SER A 38 -8.28 26.49 -22.13
CA SER A 38 -8.15 26.77 -23.57
C SER A 38 -7.70 25.52 -24.33
N LEU A 39 -8.27 24.36 -24.01
CA LEU A 39 -8.04 23.13 -24.76
C LEU A 39 -8.62 23.27 -26.17
N THR A 40 -7.80 23.05 -27.20
CA THR A 40 -8.28 23.07 -28.59
C THR A 40 -8.77 21.69 -29.04
N ASN A 41 -9.58 21.66 -30.10
CA ASN A 41 -9.99 20.39 -30.72
C ASN A 41 -8.78 19.61 -31.25
N GLU A 42 -7.77 20.30 -31.80
CA GLU A 42 -6.54 19.68 -32.29
C GLU A 42 -5.76 19.00 -31.16
N GLU A 43 -5.63 19.65 -29.99
CA GLU A 43 -4.96 19.07 -28.83
C GLU A 43 -5.74 17.86 -28.27
N MET A 44 -7.08 17.95 -28.28
CA MET A 44 -7.93 16.85 -27.87
C MET A 44 -7.80 15.65 -28.81
N VAL A 45 -7.88 15.87 -30.13
CA VAL A 45 -7.72 14.81 -31.14
C VAL A 45 -6.32 14.20 -31.05
N ALA A 46 -5.27 15.01 -30.96
CA ALA A 46 -3.89 14.52 -30.81
C ALA A 46 -3.71 13.67 -29.54
N MET A 47 -4.35 14.05 -28.43
CA MET A 47 -4.33 13.25 -27.21
C MET A 47 -5.11 11.94 -27.36
N ILE A 48 -6.29 11.98 -27.99
CA ILE A 48 -7.09 10.79 -28.27
C ILE A 48 -6.31 9.81 -29.15
N ASP A 49 -5.60 10.31 -30.17
CA ASP A 49 -4.77 9.50 -31.06
C ASP A 49 -3.61 8.86 -30.31
N LYS A 50 -2.88 9.63 -29.48
CA LYS A 50 -1.82 9.10 -28.61
C LYS A 50 -2.34 8.02 -27.66
N LEU A 51 -3.47 8.27 -27.00
CA LEU A 51 -4.09 7.30 -26.09
C LEU A 51 -4.57 6.04 -26.81
N THR A 52 -5.14 6.20 -28.00
CA THR A 52 -5.59 5.07 -28.82
C THR A 52 -4.39 4.23 -29.27
N ALA A 53 -3.30 4.87 -29.69
CA ALA A 53 -2.06 4.18 -30.03
C ALA A 53 -1.47 3.43 -28.82
N ALA A 54 -1.39 4.08 -27.66
CA ALA A 54 -0.88 3.44 -26.45
C ALA A 54 -1.77 2.29 -25.97
N LYS A 55 -3.09 2.45 -26.05
CA LYS A 55 -4.06 1.37 -25.78
C LYS A 55 -3.85 0.19 -26.72
N ASN A 56 -3.65 0.43 -28.00
CA ASN A 56 -3.40 -0.63 -28.99
C ASN A 56 -2.02 -1.29 -28.81
N ASN A 57 -1.07 -0.59 -28.17
CA ASN A 57 0.23 -1.14 -27.80
C ASN A 57 0.18 -1.97 -26.51
N LEU A 58 -0.89 -1.91 -25.71
CA LEU A 58 -1.07 -2.82 -24.58
C LEU A 58 -1.12 -4.26 -25.12
N ASN A 59 -0.09 -5.03 -24.78
CA ASN A 59 0.19 -6.34 -25.36
C ASN A 59 -0.15 -7.50 -24.43
N GLY A 60 -0.88 -7.22 -23.34
CA GLY A 60 -1.35 -8.25 -22.42
C GLY A 60 -2.37 -9.17 -23.08
N LYS A 61 -2.48 -10.39 -22.56
CA LYS A 61 -3.45 -11.39 -22.99
C LYS A 61 -4.17 -11.94 -21.76
N ALA A 62 -5.31 -12.59 -21.99
CA ALA A 62 -5.97 -13.36 -20.93
C ALA A 62 -4.97 -14.35 -20.33
N THR A 63 -4.94 -14.44 -19.01
CA THR A 63 -4.12 -15.43 -18.30
C THR A 63 -4.61 -16.82 -18.68
N ASP A 64 -3.69 -17.65 -19.18
CA ASP A 64 -3.95 -19.01 -19.62
C ASP A 64 -3.74 -19.98 -18.45
N PHE A 65 -4.81 -20.69 -18.09
CA PHE A 65 -4.83 -21.70 -17.04
C PHE A 65 -4.89 -23.13 -17.59
N SER A 66 -4.88 -23.34 -18.91
CA SER A 66 -5.03 -24.67 -19.52
C SER A 66 -4.04 -25.68 -18.94
N LYS A 67 -2.77 -25.28 -18.79
CA LYS A 67 -1.76 -26.16 -18.20
C LYS A 67 -1.95 -26.38 -16.70
N ALA A 68 -2.47 -25.39 -15.98
CA ALA A 68 -2.83 -25.54 -14.58
C ALA A 68 -3.97 -26.54 -14.43
N ASP A 69 -5.01 -26.46 -15.26
CA ASP A 69 -6.15 -27.38 -15.27
C ASP A 69 -5.70 -28.83 -15.54
N GLU A 70 -4.81 -29.06 -16.52
CA GLU A 70 -4.22 -30.38 -16.77
C GLU A 70 -3.51 -30.94 -15.54
N LEU A 71 -2.71 -30.11 -14.85
CA LEU A 71 -1.97 -30.53 -13.66
C LEU A 71 -2.92 -30.82 -12.48
N LEU A 72 -4.01 -30.08 -12.35
CA LEU A 72 -5.02 -30.30 -11.33
C LEU A 72 -5.83 -31.59 -11.60
N GLU A 73 -6.16 -31.87 -12.85
CA GLU A 73 -6.80 -33.12 -13.25
C GLU A 73 -5.88 -34.33 -12.99
N GLU A 74 -4.59 -34.20 -13.33
CA GLU A 74 -3.60 -35.23 -13.02
C GLU A 74 -3.47 -35.43 -11.50
N TYR A 75 -3.39 -34.34 -10.75
CA TYR A 75 -3.30 -34.36 -9.28
C TYR A 75 -4.54 -35.00 -8.62
N ASN A 76 -5.73 -34.81 -9.19
CA ASN A 76 -6.94 -35.46 -8.70
C ASN A 76 -6.85 -37.00 -8.79
N ASN A 77 -5.99 -37.52 -9.68
CA ASN A 77 -5.69 -38.94 -9.83
C ASN A 77 -4.35 -39.36 -9.17
N ARG A 78 -3.72 -38.48 -8.36
CA ARG A 78 -2.40 -38.72 -7.77
C ARG A 78 -2.32 -39.98 -6.90
N ASP A 79 -3.42 -40.40 -6.28
CA ASP A 79 -3.43 -41.59 -5.42
C ASP A 79 -3.19 -42.88 -6.24
N ASN A 80 -3.46 -42.86 -7.55
CA ASN A 80 -3.12 -43.95 -8.47
C ASN A 80 -1.68 -43.86 -8.99
N ASN A 81 -0.96 -42.76 -8.74
CA ASN A 81 0.43 -42.58 -9.14
C ASN A 81 1.35 -43.18 -8.07
N GLN A 82 1.99 -44.30 -8.39
CA GLN A 82 2.90 -44.98 -7.45
C GLN A 82 4.04 -44.10 -6.94
N ARG A 83 4.55 -43.15 -7.75
CA ARG A 83 5.60 -42.23 -7.27
C ARG A 83 5.08 -41.28 -6.20
N TYR A 84 3.82 -40.86 -6.26
CA TYR A 84 3.21 -40.05 -5.21
C TYR A 84 2.80 -40.91 -4.00
N HIS A 85 2.09 -42.01 -4.24
CA HIS A 85 1.60 -42.88 -3.17
C HIS A 85 2.74 -43.46 -2.32
N ASN A 86 3.88 -43.80 -2.94
CA ASN A 86 5.02 -44.39 -2.27
C ASN A 86 6.06 -43.35 -1.78
N ALA A 87 5.81 -42.05 -1.97
CA ALA A 87 6.71 -40.99 -1.55
C ALA A 87 6.70 -40.77 -0.02
N THR A 88 7.74 -40.14 0.49
CA THR A 88 7.80 -39.65 1.87
C THR A 88 6.78 -38.54 2.10
N ALA A 89 6.30 -38.41 3.35
CA ALA A 89 5.33 -37.36 3.71
C ALA A 89 5.83 -35.95 3.38
N SER A 90 7.12 -35.67 3.53
CA SER A 90 7.73 -34.40 3.13
C SER A 90 7.67 -34.15 1.62
N SER A 91 7.88 -35.19 0.82
CA SER A 91 7.85 -35.10 -0.65
C SER A 91 6.42 -34.96 -1.17
N GLN A 92 5.45 -35.67 -0.57
CA GLN A 92 4.02 -35.49 -0.84
C GLN A 92 3.56 -34.08 -0.48
N LEU A 93 3.88 -33.61 0.72
CA LEU A 93 3.50 -32.27 1.20
C LEU A 93 4.05 -31.16 0.30
N ALA A 94 5.28 -31.29 -0.21
CA ALA A 94 5.84 -30.33 -1.16
C ALA A 94 5.01 -30.24 -2.45
N TYR A 95 4.58 -31.38 -2.99
CA TYR A 95 3.72 -31.43 -4.18
C TYR A 95 2.30 -30.92 -3.90
N ASP A 96 1.69 -31.33 -2.79
CA ASP A 96 0.37 -30.89 -2.37
C ASP A 96 0.31 -29.37 -2.13
N ASN A 97 1.34 -28.81 -1.48
CA ASN A 97 1.47 -27.38 -1.27
C ASN A 97 1.60 -26.63 -2.58
N ALA A 98 2.44 -27.10 -3.52
CA ALA A 98 2.57 -26.47 -4.84
C ALA A 98 1.22 -26.45 -5.58
N ILE A 99 0.43 -27.51 -5.48
CA ILE A 99 -0.91 -27.60 -6.07
C ILE A 99 -1.90 -26.67 -5.38
N ASN A 100 -1.86 -26.56 -4.05
CA ASN A 100 -2.72 -25.65 -3.31
C ASN A 100 -2.42 -24.18 -3.66
N GLU A 101 -1.16 -23.81 -3.80
CA GLU A 101 -0.77 -22.48 -4.28
C GLU A 101 -1.28 -22.23 -5.71
N LEU A 102 -1.17 -23.22 -6.60
CA LEU A 102 -1.74 -23.11 -7.95
C LEU A 102 -3.26 -22.94 -7.95
N LYS A 103 -4.00 -23.65 -7.06
CA LYS A 103 -5.46 -23.49 -6.90
C LYS A 103 -5.85 -22.11 -6.40
N LYS A 104 -5.09 -21.53 -5.45
CA LYS A 104 -5.34 -20.17 -4.94
C LYS A 104 -5.34 -19.16 -6.09
N LEU A 105 -4.40 -19.29 -7.03
CA LEU A 105 -4.31 -18.40 -8.20
C LEU A 105 -5.55 -18.44 -9.08
N GLN A 106 -6.25 -19.57 -9.22
CA GLN A 106 -7.46 -19.67 -10.06
C GLN A 106 -8.63 -18.81 -9.55
N SER A 107 -8.65 -18.50 -8.25
CA SER A 107 -9.67 -17.65 -7.62
C SER A 107 -9.20 -16.21 -7.38
N THR A 108 -7.93 -15.92 -7.68
CA THR A 108 -7.32 -14.61 -7.47
C THR A 108 -7.68 -13.68 -8.63
N THR A 109 -8.18 -12.48 -8.33
CA THR A 109 -8.48 -11.47 -9.35
C THR A 109 -7.19 -10.88 -9.92
N GLN A 110 -7.16 -10.61 -11.23
CA GLN A 110 -6.03 -9.97 -11.93
C GLN A 110 -4.68 -10.70 -11.81
N VAL A 111 -4.67 -12.02 -11.64
CA VAL A 111 -3.43 -12.80 -11.58
C VAL A 111 -2.70 -12.78 -12.93
N THR A 112 -1.39 -12.54 -12.89
CA THR A 112 -0.57 -12.42 -14.09
C THR A 112 -0.17 -13.77 -14.68
N GLN A 113 0.13 -13.82 -15.98
CA GLN A 113 0.66 -15.03 -16.61
C GLN A 113 1.96 -15.50 -15.96
N ALA A 114 2.87 -14.58 -15.64
CA ALA A 114 4.14 -14.93 -14.99
C ALA A 114 3.93 -15.59 -13.61
N THR A 115 2.94 -15.12 -12.84
CA THR A 115 2.57 -15.73 -11.55
C THR A 115 2.08 -17.17 -11.74
N VAL A 116 1.22 -17.41 -12.73
CA VAL A 116 0.69 -18.75 -13.05
C VAL A 116 1.80 -19.67 -13.58
N ASP A 117 2.65 -19.19 -14.48
CA ASP A 117 3.77 -19.95 -15.06
C ASP A 117 4.77 -20.39 -13.97
N ASN A 118 5.08 -19.50 -13.02
CA ASN A 118 5.93 -19.83 -11.88
C ASN A 118 5.30 -20.91 -10.99
N ALA A 119 4.00 -20.81 -10.71
CA ALA A 119 3.30 -21.83 -9.93
C ALA A 119 3.26 -23.18 -10.66
N ILE A 120 3.03 -23.18 -11.98
CA ILE A 120 3.11 -24.38 -12.82
C ILE A 120 4.51 -25.00 -12.76
N ALA A 121 5.57 -24.19 -12.88
CA ALA A 121 6.95 -24.66 -12.80
C ALA A 121 7.23 -25.32 -11.44
N ASN A 122 6.78 -24.70 -10.34
CA ASN A 122 6.90 -25.25 -8.99
C ASN A 122 6.17 -26.59 -8.84
N VAL A 123 4.95 -26.71 -9.40
CA VAL A 123 4.19 -27.98 -9.39
C VAL A 123 4.94 -29.07 -10.16
N ILE A 124 5.48 -28.75 -11.34
CA ILE A 124 6.27 -29.69 -12.16
C ILE A 124 7.54 -30.12 -11.43
N GLU A 125 8.25 -29.18 -10.81
CA GLU A 125 9.46 -29.47 -10.04
C GLU A 125 9.15 -30.38 -8.85
N ALA A 126 8.17 -30.03 -8.02
CA ALA A 126 7.77 -30.83 -6.87
C ALA A 126 7.32 -32.24 -7.27
N LYS A 127 6.55 -32.35 -8.37
CA LYS A 127 6.15 -33.65 -8.95
C LYS A 127 7.37 -34.49 -9.38
N ASN A 128 8.36 -33.88 -10.03
CA ASN A 128 9.55 -34.59 -10.48
C ASN A 128 10.41 -35.07 -9.30
N GLN A 129 10.44 -34.28 -8.22
CA GLN A 129 11.13 -34.57 -6.97
C GLN A 129 10.42 -35.60 -6.07
N LEU A 130 9.27 -36.15 -6.48
CA LEU A 130 8.61 -37.26 -5.77
C LEU A 130 9.58 -38.44 -5.59
N ASP A 131 9.90 -38.78 -4.34
CA ASP A 131 10.90 -39.79 -4.00
C ASP A 131 10.36 -41.23 -3.98
N GLY A 132 9.05 -41.40 -4.22
CA GLY A 132 8.40 -42.71 -4.31
C GLY A 132 8.87 -43.53 -5.51
N LYS A 133 8.93 -44.85 -5.31
CA LYS A 133 9.38 -45.82 -6.32
C LYS A 133 8.19 -46.54 -6.93
N VAL A 134 8.34 -46.95 -8.19
CA VAL A 134 7.44 -47.90 -8.85
C VAL A 134 7.80 -49.30 -8.37
N LEU A 135 6.82 -50.04 -7.85
CA LEU A 135 7.01 -51.36 -7.22
C LEU A 135 6.24 -52.43 -7.99
N SER A 136 6.68 -53.70 -7.91
CA SER A 136 5.88 -54.82 -8.39
C SER A 136 4.61 -54.99 -7.53
N THR A 137 3.61 -55.73 -8.02
CA THR A 137 2.35 -55.94 -7.29
C THR A 137 2.57 -56.50 -5.88
N GLU A 138 3.49 -57.46 -5.72
CA GLU A 138 3.78 -58.09 -4.42
C GLU A 138 4.47 -57.11 -3.47
N GLU A 139 5.46 -56.36 -3.97
CA GLU A 139 6.15 -55.32 -3.21
C GLU A 139 5.21 -54.17 -2.82
N GLN A 140 4.28 -53.79 -3.71
CA GLN A 140 3.29 -52.76 -3.46
C GLN A 140 2.32 -53.19 -2.34
N ASN A 141 1.79 -54.42 -2.40
CA ASN A 141 0.91 -54.94 -1.34
C ASN A 141 1.61 -54.94 0.03
N LYS A 142 2.89 -55.31 0.07
CA LYS A 142 3.68 -55.27 1.31
C LYS A 142 3.95 -53.83 1.76
N PHE A 143 4.29 -52.94 0.84
CA PHE A 143 4.49 -51.51 1.11
C PHE A 143 3.21 -50.88 1.70
N ASP A 144 2.05 -51.13 1.08
CA ASP A 144 0.76 -50.62 1.52
C ASP A 144 0.40 -51.11 2.92
N ALA A 145 0.61 -52.39 3.21
CA ALA A 145 0.39 -52.96 4.54
C ALA A 145 1.29 -52.28 5.60
N ILE A 146 2.57 -52.06 5.28
CA ILE A 146 3.51 -51.38 6.19
C ILE A 146 3.13 -49.91 6.37
N LYS A 147 2.78 -49.21 5.29
CA LYS A 147 2.37 -47.80 5.30
C LYS A 147 1.12 -47.64 6.14
N SER A 148 0.09 -48.44 5.90
CA SER A 148 -1.17 -48.41 6.67
C SER A 148 -0.95 -48.75 8.14
N PHE A 149 -0.07 -49.70 8.47
CA PHE A 149 0.28 -50.00 9.85
C PHE A 149 0.98 -48.82 10.56
N LYS A 150 1.89 -48.11 9.85
CA LYS A 150 2.55 -46.90 10.36
C LYS A 150 1.56 -45.75 10.56
N GLU A 151 0.63 -45.56 9.62
CA GLU A 151 -0.43 -44.55 9.70
C GLU A 151 -1.34 -44.80 10.90
N ASP A 152 -1.75 -46.05 11.14
CA ASP A 152 -2.51 -46.43 12.34
C ASP A 152 -1.72 -46.15 13.62
N ILE A 153 -0.44 -46.53 13.68
CA ILE A 153 0.41 -46.24 14.85
C ILE A 153 0.46 -44.72 15.10
N ALA A 154 0.68 -43.92 14.06
CA ALA A 154 0.73 -42.46 14.18
C ALA A 154 -0.61 -41.88 14.64
N TYR A 155 -1.73 -42.36 14.06
CA TYR A 155 -3.08 -42.02 14.49
C TYR A 155 -3.28 -42.34 15.97
N TYR A 156 -2.91 -43.54 16.40
CA TYR A 156 -3.04 -43.98 17.78
C TYR A 156 -2.14 -43.20 18.74
N GLN A 157 -0.89 -42.92 18.36
CA GLN A 157 0.01 -42.05 19.12
C GLN A 157 -0.60 -40.68 19.38
N GLU A 158 -1.26 -40.10 18.37
CA GLU A 158 -1.90 -38.80 18.50
C GLU A 158 -3.20 -38.88 19.30
N ALA A 159 -4.07 -39.84 18.98
CA ALA A 159 -5.37 -40.03 19.63
C ALA A 159 -5.27 -40.27 21.13
N ILE A 160 -4.25 -41.02 21.56
CA ILE A 160 -4.02 -41.34 22.97
C ILE A 160 -3.76 -40.09 23.82
N LYS A 161 -3.19 -39.02 23.25
CA LYS A 161 -2.97 -37.74 23.97
C LYS A 161 -4.28 -37.13 24.47
N TYR A 162 -5.39 -37.43 23.80
CA TYR A 162 -6.72 -36.91 24.11
C TYR A 162 -7.54 -37.83 25.02
N LEU A 163 -6.99 -38.99 25.39
CA LEU A 163 -7.66 -39.88 26.34
C LEU A 163 -7.60 -39.31 27.77
N PRO A 164 -8.64 -39.55 28.59
CA PRO A 164 -8.56 -39.33 30.03
C PRO A 164 -7.38 -40.10 30.65
N ASP A 165 -6.78 -39.54 31.71
CA ASP A 165 -5.61 -40.14 32.38
C ASP A 165 -5.85 -41.61 32.80
N ALA A 166 -7.08 -41.94 33.21
CA ALA A 166 -7.49 -43.29 33.60
C ALA A 166 -7.31 -44.35 32.49
N TYR A 167 -7.35 -43.95 31.21
CA TYR A 167 -7.25 -44.86 30.06
C TYR A 167 -5.94 -44.70 29.29
N ARG A 168 -5.27 -43.55 29.42
CA ARG A 168 -4.07 -43.20 28.64
C ARG A 168 -2.94 -44.22 28.81
N THR A 169 -2.53 -44.53 30.04
CA THR A 169 -1.41 -45.45 30.31
C THR A 169 -1.65 -46.86 29.75
N ALA A 170 -2.88 -47.35 29.80
CA ALA A 170 -3.22 -48.67 29.25
C ALA A 170 -3.12 -48.67 27.71
N ALA A 171 -3.64 -47.62 27.07
CA ALA A 171 -3.55 -47.46 25.62
C ALA A 171 -2.10 -47.25 25.15
N GLU A 172 -1.28 -46.49 25.87
CA GLU A 172 0.15 -46.32 25.61
C GLU A 172 0.89 -47.65 25.68
N GLY A 173 0.62 -48.47 26.70
CA GLY A 173 1.23 -49.80 26.84
C GLY A 173 0.86 -50.75 25.69
N LEU A 174 -0.40 -50.72 25.24
CA LEU A 174 -0.88 -51.51 24.11
C LEU A 174 -0.24 -51.07 22.79
N LEU A 175 -0.22 -49.76 22.54
CA LEU A 175 0.45 -49.18 21.37
C LEU A 175 1.95 -49.48 21.37
N GLN A 176 2.61 -49.42 22.53
CA GLN A 176 4.01 -49.76 22.67
C GLN A 176 4.27 -51.22 22.29
N THR A 177 3.48 -52.13 22.84
CA THR A 177 3.70 -53.58 22.68
C THR A 177 3.28 -54.10 21.31
N GLN A 178 2.13 -53.66 20.78
CA GLN A 178 1.56 -54.17 19.54
C GLN A 178 1.91 -53.34 18.30
N GLY A 179 2.32 -52.08 18.47
CA GLY A 179 2.70 -51.17 17.38
C GLY A 179 4.20 -50.88 17.37
N LEU A 180 4.65 -50.07 18.34
CA LEU A 180 6.00 -49.48 18.33
C LEU A 180 7.13 -50.52 18.42
N ASN A 181 6.96 -51.58 19.22
CA ASN A 181 7.96 -52.66 19.33
C ASN A 181 8.06 -53.52 18.05
N VAL A 182 7.00 -53.57 17.24
CA VAL A 182 6.96 -54.34 15.99
C VAL A 182 7.63 -53.55 14.86
N LEU A 183 7.49 -52.23 14.87
CA LEU A 183 7.90 -51.34 13.78
C LEU A 183 9.36 -51.50 13.31
N PRO A 184 10.38 -51.65 14.19
CA PRO A 184 11.78 -51.83 13.77
C PRO A 184 12.01 -53.06 12.90
N ASN A 185 11.22 -54.12 13.10
CA ASN A 185 11.36 -55.40 12.41
C ASN A 185 10.27 -55.62 11.35
N ILE A 186 9.41 -54.63 11.08
CA ILE A 186 8.20 -54.79 10.25
C ILE A 186 8.50 -55.35 8.85
N ASN A 187 9.66 -55.01 8.29
CA ASN A 187 10.10 -55.47 6.97
C ASN A 187 10.38 -56.98 6.90
N ALA A 188 10.66 -57.64 8.03
CA ALA A 188 10.97 -59.07 8.08
C ALA A 188 9.73 -59.97 8.00
N PHE A 189 8.53 -59.42 8.20
CA PHE A 189 7.27 -60.17 8.19
C PHE A 189 6.68 -60.32 6.79
N SER A 190 5.81 -61.31 6.60
CA SER A 190 4.97 -61.43 5.40
C SER A 190 3.87 -60.37 5.39
N THR A 191 3.32 -60.07 4.22
CA THR A 191 2.21 -59.12 4.08
C THR A 191 1.00 -59.51 4.93
N GLU A 192 0.62 -60.80 4.95
CA GLU A 192 -0.50 -61.32 5.75
C GLU A 192 -0.24 -61.15 7.25
N SER A 193 1.00 -61.34 7.68
CA SER A 193 1.41 -61.17 9.07
C SER A 193 1.28 -59.70 9.49
N ILE A 194 1.70 -58.76 8.64
CA ILE A 194 1.58 -57.32 8.88
C ILE A 194 0.09 -56.92 9.02
N VAL A 195 -0.76 -57.38 8.10
CA VAL A 195 -2.21 -57.13 8.15
C VAL A 195 -2.83 -57.73 9.41
N SER A 196 -2.43 -58.94 9.81
CA SER A 196 -2.92 -59.56 11.04
C SER A 196 -2.52 -58.77 12.30
N MET A 197 -1.27 -58.30 12.37
CA MET A 197 -0.79 -57.45 13.47
C MET A 197 -1.54 -56.11 13.52
N GLN A 198 -1.77 -55.49 12.36
CA GLN A 198 -2.57 -54.27 12.24
C GLN A 198 -3.99 -54.45 12.77
N ASN A 199 -4.68 -55.53 12.37
CA ASN A 199 -6.04 -55.82 12.83
C ASN A 199 -6.10 -56.05 14.34
N ASN A 200 -5.07 -56.68 14.92
CA ASN A 200 -4.98 -56.85 16.37
C ASN A 200 -4.80 -55.49 17.09
N LEU A 201 -3.86 -54.67 16.61
CA LEU A 201 -3.64 -53.31 17.11
C LEU A 201 -4.94 -52.50 17.11
N LYS A 202 -5.67 -52.50 15.97
CA LYS A 202 -6.97 -51.83 15.81
C LYS A 202 -8.01 -52.32 16.82
N THR A 203 -8.16 -53.64 16.92
CA THR A 203 -9.14 -54.27 17.82
C THR A 203 -8.98 -53.79 19.26
N TRP A 204 -7.73 -53.64 19.75
CA TRP A 204 -7.47 -53.19 21.11
C TRP A 204 -7.60 -51.68 21.29
N LEU A 205 -7.05 -50.88 20.37
CA LEU A 205 -6.95 -49.43 20.55
C LEU A 205 -8.23 -48.67 20.18
N ASP A 206 -9.00 -49.15 19.19
CA ASP A 206 -10.27 -48.53 18.80
C ASP A 206 -11.27 -48.50 19.97
N PHE A 207 -11.24 -49.52 20.83
CA PHE A 207 -12.07 -49.55 22.04
C PHE A 207 -11.80 -48.36 22.97
N TYR A 208 -10.52 -48.03 23.19
CA TYR A 208 -10.15 -46.91 24.04
C TYR A 208 -10.44 -45.57 23.36
N ILE A 209 -10.11 -45.45 22.08
CA ILE A 209 -10.21 -44.17 21.35
C ILE A 209 -11.63 -43.76 21.05
N LYS A 210 -12.56 -44.69 20.99
CA LYS A 210 -13.99 -44.38 20.92
C LYS A 210 -14.44 -43.39 22.02
N SER A 211 -13.76 -43.39 23.17
CA SER A 211 -14.03 -42.41 24.24
C SER A 211 -13.51 -40.99 23.98
N ALA A 212 -12.55 -40.83 23.05
CA ALA A 212 -11.94 -39.58 22.62
C ALA A 212 -12.42 -39.09 21.22
N ASP A 213 -13.29 -39.84 20.54
CA ASP A 213 -13.80 -39.49 19.20
C ASP A 213 -14.35 -38.08 19.14
N LYS A 214 -15.07 -37.65 20.18
CA LYS A 214 -15.63 -36.29 20.25
C LYS A 214 -14.54 -35.22 20.25
N GLN A 215 -13.49 -35.39 21.04
CA GLN A 215 -12.36 -34.47 21.15
C GLN A 215 -11.55 -34.44 19.85
N LEU A 216 -11.33 -35.61 19.23
CA LEU A 216 -10.66 -35.72 17.94
C LEU A 216 -11.46 -35.12 16.79
N GLN A 217 -12.79 -35.24 16.82
CA GLN A 217 -13.65 -34.55 15.85
C GLN A 217 -13.59 -33.04 16.08
N GLY A 218 -13.72 -32.58 17.32
CA GLY A 218 -13.58 -31.16 17.66
C GLY A 218 -12.24 -30.57 17.23
N LYS A 219 -11.15 -31.33 17.35
CA LYS A 219 -9.82 -30.95 16.84
C LYS A 219 -9.86 -30.73 15.32
N ARG A 220 -10.37 -31.71 14.57
CA ARG A 220 -10.49 -31.64 13.10
C ARG A 220 -11.35 -30.47 12.64
N ASP A 221 -12.47 -30.24 13.33
CA ASP A 221 -13.38 -29.12 13.03
C ASP A 221 -12.70 -27.77 13.31
N LEU A 222 -11.96 -27.67 14.42
CA LEU A 222 -11.20 -26.46 14.76
C LEU A 222 -10.08 -26.20 13.75
N GLU A 223 -9.29 -27.22 13.38
CA GLU A 223 -8.25 -27.12 12.36
C GLU A 223 -8.83 -26.68 11.00
N ALA A 224 -9.97 -27.25 10.59
CA ALA A 224 -10.66 -26.85 9.37
C ALA A 224 -11.07 -25.37 9.41
N LYS A 225 -11.60 -24.89 10.55
CA LYS A 225 -11.99 -23.48 10.73
C LYS A 225 -10.80 -22.53 10.80
N ILE A 226 -9.68 -22.95 11.39
CA ILE A 226 -8.42 -22.19 11.33
C ILE A 226 -7.98 -22.03 9.88
N GLN A 227 -8.00 -23.10 9.08
CA GLN A 227 -7.59 -23.05 7.68
C GLN A 227 -8.54 -22.18 6.84
N GLU A 228 -9.84 -22.26 7.09
CA GLU A 228 -10.84 -21.41 6.42
C GLU A 228 -10.61 -19.93 6.72
N LEU A 229 -10.40 -19.56 8.00
CA LEU A 229 -10.11 -18.18 8.38
C LEU A 229 -8.75 -17.70 7.84
N GLN A 230 -7.72 -18.55 7.85
CA GLN A 230 -6.43 -18.24 7.24
C GLN A 230 -6.56 -17.98 5.74
N ASN A 231 -7.33 -18.80 5.02
CA ASN A 231 -7.57 -18.57 3.60
C ASN A 231 -8.25 -17.22 3.35
N LEU A 232 -9.17 -16.78 4.22
CA LEU A 232 -9.78 -15.46 4.11
C LEU A 232 -8.77 -14.34 4.33
N VAL A 233 -7.90 -14.46 5.34
CA VAL A 233 -6.79 -13.53 5.58
C VAL A 233 -5.90 -13.43 4.33
N ASP A 234 -5.57 -14.55 3.72
CA ASP A 234 -4.62 -14.60 2.60
C ASP A 234 -5.22 -14.11 1.27
N THR A 235 -6.54 -14.18 1.09
CA THR A 235 -7.17 -14.01 -0.24
C THR A 235 -8.27 -12.95 -0.33
N LYS A 236 -8.88 -12.57 0.80
CA LYS A 236 -10.09 -11.74 0.79
C LYS A 236 -10.03 -10.53 1.72
N LEU A 237 -9.50 -10.67 2.92
CA LEU A 237 -9.52 -9.59 3.91
C LEU A 237 -8.50 -8.51 3.56
N SER A 238 -8.95 -7.25 3.51
CA SER A 238 -8.09 -6.09 3.30
C SER A 238 -8.19 -5.05 4.42
N LEU A 239 -9.16 -5.19 5.33
CA LEU A 239 -9.35 -4.30 6.47
C LEU A 239 -8.34 -4.59 7.57
N TYR A 240 -7.56 -3.58 7.98
CA TYR A 240 -6.56 -3.69 9.04
C TYR A 240 -7.12 -4.30 10.34
N THR A 241 -8.30 -3.86 10.77
CA THR A 241 -8.94 -4.33 12.00
C THR A 241 -9.36 -5.79 11.92
N GLU A 242 -9.94 -6.22 10.80
CA GLU A 242 -10.34 -7.61 10.61
C GLU A 242 -9.15 -8.54 10.37
N LEU A 243 -8.09 -8.07 9.70
CA LEU A 243 -6.84 -8.82 9.56
C LEU A 243 -6.20 -9.07 10.93
N ASN A 244 -6.06 -8.05 11.77
CA ASN A 244 -5.52 -8.21 13.13
C ASN A 244 -6.40 -9.15 13.96
N ARG A 245 -7.71 -8.92 13.97
CA ARG A 245 -8.65 -9.74 14.70
C ARG A 245 -8.60 -11.21 14.25
N ALA A 246 -8.65 -11.47 12.95
CA ALA A 246 -8.60 -12.82 12.39
C ALA A 246 -7.27 -13.51 12.75
N THR A 247 -6.14 -12.81 12.60
CA THR A 247 -4.82 -13.32 12.97
C THR A 247 -4.73 -13.66 14.46
N ASP A 248 -5.27 -12.83 15.35
CA ASP A 248 -5.32 -13.10 16.79
C ASP A 248 -6.14 -14.37 17.09
N PHE A 249 -7.30 -14.53 16.45
CA PHE A 249 -8.13 -15.73 16.58
C PHE A 249 -7.44 -16.99 16.04
N ILE A 250 -6.74 -16.89 14.92
CA ILE A 250 -5.94 -17.98 14.35
C ILE A 250 -4.83 -18.38 15.34
N ASN A 251 -4.06 -17.42 15.85
CA ASN A 251 -2.94 -17.67 16.75
C ASN A 251 -3.40 -18.28 18.06
N ALA A 252 -4.45 -17.73 18.69
CA ALA A 252 -5.02 -18.28 19.92
C ALA A 252 -5.55 -19.71 19.73
N SER A 253 -6.15 -20.00 18.57
CA SER A 253 -6.66 -21.35 18.27
C SER A 253 -5.53 -22.35 18.01
N LYS A 254 -4.46 -21.92 17.32
CA LYS A 254 -3.24 -22.73 17.12
C LYS A 254 -2.56 -23.03 18.46
N GLU A 255 -2.47 -22.06 19.36
CA GLU A 255 -1.93 -22.27 20.72
C GLU A 255 -2.79 -23.26 21.52
N MET A 256 -4.12 -23.16 21.42
CA MET A 256 -5.04 -24.09 22.07
C MET A 256 -4.85 -25.55 21.59
N LEU A 257 -4.58 -25.75 20.30
CA LEU A 257 -4.32 -27.07 19.71
C LEU A 257 -3.01 -27.71 20.21
N GLN A 258 -2.06 -26.92 20.73
CA GLN A 258 -0.81 -27.44 21.29
C GLN A 258 -0.99 -28.09 22.68
N ASP A 259 -2.12 -27.87 23.35
CA ASP A 259 -2.41 -28.41 24.69
C ASP A 259 -3.64 -29.37 24.64
N PRO A 260 -3.41 -30.69 24.59
CA PRO A 260 -4.48 -31.69 24.56
C PRO A 260 -5.43 -31.64 25.78
N SER A 261 -5.01 -31.06 26.91
CA SER A 261 -5.87 -30.92 28.09
C SER A 261 -7.03 -29.95 27.85
N LYS A 262 -6.91 -29.07 26.84
CA LYS A 262 -7.94 -28.10 26.42
C LYS A 262 -8.91 -28.67 25.38
N ALA A 263 -8.83 -29.95 25.02
CA ALA A 263 -9.65 -30.51 23.94
C ALA A 263 -11.17 -30.44 24.15
N TYR A 264 -11.61 -30.29 25.40
CA TYR A 264 -13.01 -30.05 25.72
C TYR A 264 -13.54 -28.69 25.21
N LEU A 265 -12.64 -27.74 24.87
CA LEU A 265 -12.97 -26.41 24.34
C LEU A 265 -12.98 -26.35 22.81
N TYR A 266 -12.50 -27.37 22.10
CA TYR A 266 -12.29 -27.28 20.65
C TYR A 266 -13.60 -27.06 19.87
N GLU A 267 -14.68 -27.76 20.25
CA GLU A 267 -16.01 -27.61 19.62
C GLU A 267 -16.58 -26.19 19.80
N GLU A 268 -16.44 -25.63 21.00
CA GLU A 268 -16.86 -24.25 21.30
C GLU A 268 -16.02 -23.24 20.50
N GLN A 269 -14.70 -23.42 20.47
CA GLN A 269 -13.79 -22.54 19.73
C GLN A 269 -14.03 -22.62 18.22
N ALA A 270 -14.32 -23.79 17.66
CA ALA A 270 -14.66 -23.95 16.24
C ALA A 270 -15.98 -23.23 15.89
N THR A 271 -16.97 -23.29 16.78
CA THR A 271 -18.21 -22.52 16.65
C THR A 271 -17.93 -21.02 16.69
N LYS A 272 -17.06 -20.56 17.60
CA LYS A 272 -16.64 -19.16 17.70
C LYS A 272 -15.92 -18.69 16.43
N LEU A 273 -15.01 -19.50 15.87
CA LEU A 273 -14.35 -19.18 14.60
C LEU A 273 -15.34 -19.10 13.45
N THR A 274 -16.38 -19.93 13.42
CA THR A 274 -17.44 -19.82 12.41
C THR A 274 -18.14 -18.47 12.46
N THR A 275 -18.42 -17.95 13.65
CA THR A 275 -18.95 -16.58 13.82
C THR A 275 -17.97 -15.52 13.34
N VAL A 276 -16.69 -15.61 13.73
CA VAL A 276 -15.62 -14.68 13.32
C VAL A 276 -15.47 -14.66 11.80
N ILE A 277 -15.48 -15.82 11.15
CA ILE A 277 -15.43 -15.97 9.68
C ILE A 277 -16.59 -15.23 9.02
N ASN A 278 -17.83 -15.47 9.48
CA ASN A 278 -19.01 -14.83 8.90
C ASN A 278 -18.99 -13.31 9.08
N GLU A 279 -18.58 -12.83 10.25
CA GLU A 279 -18.46 -11.40 10.53
C GLU A 279 -17.37 -10.73 9.70
N ALA A 280 -16.20 -11.37 9.55
CA ALA A 280 -15.12 -10.87 8.71
C ALA A 280 -15.53 -10.79 7.22
N ILE A 281 -16.26 -11.81 6.73
CA ILE A 281 -16.83 -11.79 5.37
C ILE A 281 -17.84 -10.64 5.20
N ASP A 282 -18.75 -10.45 6.16
CA ASP A 282 -19.74 -9.38 6.10
C ASP A 282 -19.09 -7.98 6.16
N ALA A 283 -18.09 -7.80 7.03
CA ALA A 283 -17.31 -6.57 7.12
C ALA A 283 -16.59 -6.26 5.80
N GLN A 284 -15.94 -7.26 5.19
CA GLN A 284 -15.27 -7.09 3.90
C GLN A 284 -16.27 -6.77 2.79
N ASN A 285 -17.40 -7.48 2.71
CA ASN A 285 -18.43 -7.20 1.69
C ASN A 285 -19.01 -5.77 1.83
N LYS A 286 -19.16 -5.28 3.06
CA LYS A 286 -19.58 -3.89 3.33
C LYS A 286 -18.53 -2.88 2.87
N ALA A 287 -17.25 -3.17 3.11
CA ALA A 287 -16.15 -2.35 2.64
C ALA A 287 -16.09 -2.28 1.10
N ASP A 288 -16.20 -3.43 0.43
CA ASP A 288 -16.21 -3.51 -1.04
C ASP A 288 -17.39 -2.71 -1.64
N LYS A 289 -18.58 -2.81 -1.01
CA LYS A 289 -19.74 -2.04 -1.40
C LYS A 289 -19.53 -0.53 -1.20
N LEU A 290 -18.95 -0.12 -0.07
CA LEU A 290 -18.66 1.27 0.22
C LEU A 290 -17.73 1.88 -0.85
N ILE A 291 -16.67 1.17 -1.23
CA ILE A 291 -15.77 1.59 -2.30
C ILE A 291 -16.54 1.75 -3.62
N ALA A 292 -17.35 0.76 -4.00
CA ALA A 292 -18.12 0.81 -5.24
C ALA A 292 -19.12 1.98 -5.28
N ASP A 293 -19.80 2.24 -4.16
CA ASP A 293 -20.73 3.37 -4.03
C ASP A 293 -19.98 4.71 -4.13
N LYS A 294 -18.81 4.83 -3.49
CA LYS A 294 -17.97 6.05 -3.56
C LYS A 294 -17.44 6.31 -4.95
N GLU A 295 -17.00 5.29 -5.67
CA GLU A 295 -16.56 5.43 -7.07
C GLU A 295 -17.70 5.88 -7.99
N LYS A 296 -18.93 5.43 -7.73
CA LYS A 296 -20.12 5.91 -8.45
C LYS A 296 -20.42 7.38 -8.16
N GLU A 297 -20.37 7.79 -6.88
CA GLU A 297 -20.54 9.20 -6.48
C GLU A 297 -19.51 10.09 -7.16
N ARG A 298 -18.25 9.64 -7.15
CA ARG A 298 -17.11 10.32 -7.76
C ARG A 298 -17.29 10.53 -9.27
N ALA A 299 -17.69 9.48 -9.98
CA ALA A 299 -17.94 9.54 -11.41
C ALA A 299 -19.06 10.54 -11.75
N ALA A 300 -20.15 10.52 -10.98
CA ALA A 300 -21.27 11.43 -11.16
C ALA A 300 -20.87 12.90 -10.88
N ALA A 301 -20.11 13.14 -9.81
CA ALA A 301 -19.61 14.48 -9.47
C ALA A 301 -18.70 15.06 -10.57
N LEU A 302 -17.85 14.22 -11.19
CA LEU A 302 -17.01 14.65 -12.31
C LEU A 302 -17.85 15.01 -13.54
N GLU A 303 -18.85 14.19 -13.87
CA GLU A 303 -19.75 14.47 -14.99
C GLU A 303 -20.52 15.78 -14.77
N GLU A 304 -20.99 16.02 -13.55
CA GLU A 304 -21.66 17.25 -13.16
C GLU A 304 -20.72 18.47 -13.30
N LEU A 305 -19.49 18.37 -12.80
CA LEU A 305 -18.51 19.45 -12.89
C LEU A 305 -18.26 19.85 -14.35
N LEU A 306 -18.04 18.86 -15.22
CA LEU A 306 -17.78 19.09 -16.64
C LEU A 306 -18.97 19.74 -17.37
N LYS A 307 -20.21 19.43 -16.96
CA LYS A 307 -21.41 20.08 -17.51
C LYS A 307 -21.53 21.54 -17.07
N LEU A 308 -21.18 21.82 -15.83
CA LEU A 308 -21.36 23.14 -15.24
C LEU A 308 -20.27 24.12 -15.69
N GLN A 309 -19.06 23.63 -15.93
CA GLN A 309 -17.89 24.46 -16.24
C GLN A 309 -17.60 24.56 -17.75
N VAL A 310 -18.61 24.97 -18.52
CA VAL A 310 -18.53 25.16 -19.98
C VAL A 310 -18.58 26.65 -20.33
N PRO A 311 -17.52 27.26 -20.91
CA PRO A 311 -17.51 28.67 -21.28
C PRO A 311 -18.73 29.10 -22.09
N GLY A 312 -19.33 30.23 -21.72
CA GLY A 312 -20.53 30.79 -22.36
C GLY A 312 -21.86 30.23 -21.86
N LYS A 313 -21.88 29.29 -20.91
CA LYS A 313 -23.09 28.90 -20.17
C LYS A 313 -23.26 29.76 -18.91
N ASP A 314 -24.51 29.96 -18.49
CA ASP A 314 -24.83 30.69 -17.25
C ASP A 314 -24.22 30.02 -16.00
N SER A 315 -23.98 28.71 -16.04
CA SER A 315 -23.34 27.96 -14.96
C SER A 315 -21.82 28.11 -14.88
N TYR A 316 -21.19 28.70 -15.91
CA TYR A 316 -19.75 28.83 -15.98
C TYR A 316 -19.24 29.84 -14.95
N ILE A 317 -18.27 29.42 -14.14
CA ILE A 317 -17.65 30.30 -13.15
C ILE A 317 -16.30 30.76 -13.69
N LYS A 318 -16.08 32.09 -13.66
CA LYS A 318 -14.78 32.74 -13.82
C LYS A 318 -14.48 33.46 -12.51
N PHE A 319 -13.59 32.90 -11.69
CA PHE A 319 -13.32 33.39 -10.34
C PHE A 319 -12.84 34.85 -10.37
N THR A 320 -11.91 35.16 -11.28
CA THR A 320 -11.39 36.52 -11.46
C THR A 320 -11.41 36.98 -12.91
N ASP A 321 -11.42 38.29 -13.11
CA ASP A 321 -11.15 38.90 -14.42
C ASP A 321 -9.65 38.86 -14.79
N GLU A 322 -9.29 39.43 -15.94
CA GLU A 322 -7.90 39.55 -16.41
C GLU A 322 -7.00 40.45 -15.53
N ASN A 323 -7.57 41.23 -14.62
CA ASN A 323 -6.83 42.06 -13.66
C ASN A 323 -6.84 41.45 -12.25
N TYR A 324 -7.16 40.16 -12.12
CA TYR A 324 -7.25 39.42 -10.86
C TYR A 324 -8.33 39.93 -9.88
N LYS A 325 -9.28 40.74 -10.34
CA LYS A 325 -10.40 41.16 -9.51
C LYS A 325 -11.40 40.00 -9.41
N ILE A 326 -11.81 39.66 -8.18
CA ILE A 326 -12.84 38.63 -7.94
C ILE A 326 -14.16 39.06 -8.59
N THR A 327 -14.71 38.21 -9.45
CA THR A 327 -15.95 38.43 -10.21
C THR A 327 -17.06 37.44 -9.89
N ALA A 328 -16.73 36.30 -9.29
CA ALA A 328 -17.70 35.27 -8.90
C ALA A 328 -18.14 35.42 -7.42
N SER A 329 -19.32 34.89 -7.09
CA SER A 329 -19.77 34.76 -5.70
C SER A 329 -18.87 33.77 -4.95
N LEU A 330 -18.48 34.09 -3.70
CA LEU A 330 -17.72 33.16 -2.86
C LEU A 330 -18.52 31.88 -2.58
N ASP A 331 -19.84 31.96 -2.48
CA ASP A 331 -20.70 30.79 -2.28
C ASP A 331 -20.68 29.85 -3.48
N ASP A 332 -20.64 30.39 -4.71
CA ASP A 332 -20.52 29.58 -5.92
C ASP A 332 -19.17 28.84 -5.98
N ILE A 333 -18.10 29.50 -5.51
CA ILE A 333 -16.77 28.88 -5.37
C ILE A 333 -16.82 27.76 -4.33
N VAL A 334 -17.48 27.96 -3.19
CA VAL A 334 -17.66 26.92 -2.17
C VAL A 334 -18.46 25.74 -2.71
N GLU A 335 -19.53 25.97 -3.48
CA GLU A 335 -20.30 24.88 -4.10
C GLU A 335 -19.47 24.09 -5.13
N ARG A 336 -18.64 24.76 -5.94
CA ARG A 336 -17.65 24.07 -6.80
C ARG A 336 -16.65 23.27 -5.98
N THR A 337 -16.21 23.79 -4.84
CA THR A 337 -15.27 23.12 -3.94
C THR A 337 -15.87 21.84 -3.36
N LYS A 338 -17.13 21.88 -2.90
CA LYS A 338 -17.88 20.68 -2.47
C LYS A 338 -17.96 19.64 -3.57
N LEU A 339 -18.19 20.07 -4.81
CA LEU A 339 -18.24 19.17 -5.96
C LEU A 339 -16.88 18.54 -6.24
N VAL A 340 -15.80 19.33 -6.27
CA VAL A 340 -14.43 18.84 -6.47
C VAL A 340 -13.99 17.87 -5.37
N ALA A 341 -14.36 18.14 -4.11
CA ALA A 341 -14.07 17.25 -2.99
C ALA A 341 -14.73 15.86 -3.14
N LYS A 342 -15.88 15.77 -3.83
CA LYS A 342 -16.54 14.50 -4.16
C LYS A 342 -15.85 13.75 -5.31
N ILE A 343 -15.03 14.41 -6.12
CA ILE A 343 -14.31 13.81 -7.26
C ILE A 343 -13.00 13.12 -6.82
N LEU A 344 -12.49 13.41 -5.62
CA LEU A 344 -11.31 12.73 -5.09
C LEU A 344 -11.63 11.29 -4.68
N PRO A 345 -10.67 10.34 -4.78
CA PRO A 345 -10.91 8.96 -4.37
C PRO A 345 -11.24 8.82 -2.88
N TYR A 346 -11.75 7.65 -2.51
CA TYR A 346 -12.13 7.40 -1.13
C TYR A 346 -10.89 7.09 -0.27
N LEU A 347 -10.48 8.06 0.54
CA LEU A 347 -9.26 7.93 1.36
C LEU A 347 -9.31 6.84 2.44
N GLY A 348 -10.49 6.35 2.81
CA GLY A 348 -10.64 5.47 3.97
C GLY A 348 -10.21 6.12 5.29
N ASP A 349 -10.18 5.30 6.34
CA ASP A 349 -9.64 5.62 7.66
C ASP A 349 -9.44 4.31 8.43
N VAL A 350 -8.19 3.90 8.58
CA VAL A 350 -7.83 2.67 9.28
C VAL A 350 -8.26 2.70 10.74
N TYR A 351 -8.20 3.86 11.41
CA TYR A 351 -8.61 4.00 12.81
C TYR A 351 -10.13 3.85 12.97
N ALA A 352 -10.90 4.17 11.93
CA ALA A 352 -12.34 3.96 11.88
C ALA A 352 -12.75 2.60 11.26
N GLY A 353 -11.79 1.74 10.89
CA GLY A 353 -12.07 0.43 10.27
C GLY A 353 -12.57 0.51 8.83
N ASN A 354 -12.27 1.60 8.12
CA ASN A 354 -12.67 1.81 6.74
C ASN A 354 -11.59 1.34 5.74
N PRO A 355 -11.97 0.83 4.56
CA PRO A 355 -11.01 0.37 3.56
C PRO A 355 -10.29 1.52 2.87
N ILE A 356 -9.07 1.25 2.40
CA ILE A 356 -8.34 2.12 1.49
C ILE A 356 -8.84 1.87 0.06
N ASP A 357 -8.91 2.91 -0.78
CA ASP A 357 -9.30 2.78 -2.18
C ASP A 357 -8.35 1.86 -2.96
N PRO A 358 -8.85 0.84 -3.69
CA PRO A 358 -8.04 0.04 -4.61
C PRO A 358 -7.36 0.88 -5.71
N GLU A 359 -7.81 2.12 -5.98
CA GLU A 359 -7.13 3.05 -6.89
C GLU A 359 -5.63 3.19 -6.56
N TYR A 360 -5.24 3.08 -5.29
CA TYR A 360 -3.85 3.27 -4.86
C TYR A 360 -2.94 2.08 -5.14
N LEU A 361 -3.50 0.88 -5.35
CA LEU A 361 -2.74 -0.35 -5.58
C LEU A 361 -1.96 -0.35 -6.90
N LYS A 362 -2.30 0.55 -7.84
CA LYS A 362 -1.60 0.69 -9.13
C LYS A 362 -0.33 1.55 -9.05
N TYR A 363 -0.12 2.25 -7.94
CA TYR A 363 1.03 3.11 -7.74
C TYR A 363 2.08 2.43 -6.89
N LYS A 364 3.34 2.83 -7.10
CA LYS A 364 4.46 2.39 -6.27
C LYS A 364 4.28 2.87 -4.84
N THR A 365 4.63 2.02 -3.89
CA THR A 365 4.60 2.39 -2.48
C THR A 365 5.73 3.36 -2.15
N VAL A 366 5.58 4.05 -1.02
CA VAL A 366 6.66 4.86 -0.45
C VAL A 366 7.93 4.03 -0.29
N ASP A 367 7.84 2.80 0.21
CA ASP A 367 9.00 1.95 0.44
C ASP A 367 9.72 1.58 -0.87
N GLU A 368 8.97 1.38 -1.96
CA GLU A 368 9.53 1.16 -3.30
C GLU A 368 10.24 2.41 -3.85
N TYR A 369 9.64 3.60 -3.70
CA TYR A 369 10.28 4.86 -4.10
C TYR A 369 11.55 5.14 -3.31
N LEU A 370 11.51 4.91 -2.00
CA LEU A 370 12.67 5.07 -1.11
C LEU A 370 13.73 3.97 -1.34
N GLN A 371 13.37 2.88 -2.02
CA GLN A 371 14.23 1.72 -2.29
C GLN A 371 14.64 0.97 -1.02
N VAL A 372 13.72 0.80 -0.07
CA VAL A 372 13.97 0.15 1.23
C VAL A 372 14.67 -1.20 1.05
N GLY A 373 15.72 -1.44 1.84
CA GLY A 373 16.53 -2.66 1.78
C GLY A 373 17.66 -2.64 0.73
N THR A 374 17.90 -1.50 0.07
CA THR A 374 19.01 -1.32 -0.88
C THR A 374 20.12 -0.40 -0.33
N PRO A 375 21.36 -0.46 -0.87
CA PRO A 375 22.41 0.48 -0.50
C PRO A 375 22.09 1.95 -0.77
N ALA A 376 21.19 2.23 -1.73
CA ALA A 376 20.73 3.60 -2.00
C ALA A 376 19.88 4.13 -0.84
N TYR A 377 18.99 3.30 -0.29
CA TYR A 377 18.22 3.63 0.91
C TYR A 377 19.11 3.89 2.11
N ASP A 378 20.12 3.05 2.36
CA ASP A 378 21.04 3.24 3.49
C ASP A 378 21.79 4.59 3.40
N LYS A 379 22.26 4.95 2.20
CA LYS A 379 22.90 6.26 1.94
C LYS A 379 21.93 7.43 2.12
N MET A 380 20.71 7.28 1.63
CA MET A 380 19.65 8.28 1.78
C MET A 380 19.33 8.49 3.26
N VAL A 381 19.09 7.42 4.03
CA VAL A 381 18.81 7.49 5.48
C VAL A 381 19.99 8.12 6.23
N THR A 382 21.22 7.73 5.91
CA THR A 382 22.43 8.34 6.49
C THR A 382 22.49 9.85 6.23
N THR A 383 22.20 10.26 4.99
CA THR A 383 22.14 11.66 4.58
C THR A 383 21.05 12.43 5.32
N ILE A 384 19.83 11.88 5.38
CA ILE A 384 18.69 12.46 6.09
C ILE A 384 19.02 12.62 7.58
N ASN A 385 19.61 11.60 8.22
CA ASN A 385 19.96 11.66 9.64
C ASN A 385 21.01 12.72 9.93
N ARG A 386 22.05 12.83 9.09
CA ARG A 386 23.04 13.91 9.20
C ARG A 386 22.38 15.29 9.06
N LEU A 387 21.53 15.48 8.05
CA LEU A 387 20.82 16.75 7.85
C LEU A 387 19.92 17.10 9.04
N LYS A 388 19.20 16.11 9.60
CA LYS A 388 18.40 16.27 10.83
C LYS A 388 19.28 16.70 12.01
N GLU A 389 20.42 16.07 12.22
CA GLU A 389 21.36 16.44 13.28
C GLU A 389 21.89 17.87 13.11
N ASP A 390 22.21 18.27 11.88
CA ASP A 390 22.67 19.63 11.60
C ASP A 390 21.56 20.66 11.88
N ILE A 391 20.31 20.38 11.46
CA ILE A 391 19.15 21.21 11.81
C ILE A 391 18.94 21.32 13.33
N LEU A 392 19.07 20.22 14.07
CA LEU A 392 18.94 20.24 15.53
C LEU A 392 20.03 21.09 16.19
N LYS A 393 21.26 21.10 15.67
CA LYS A 393 22.33 22.01 16.12
C LYS A 393 21.95 23.47 15.86
N GLU A 394 21.37 23.78 14.71
CA GLU A 394 20.90 25.13 14.36
C GLU A 394 19.79 25.61 15.30
N PHE A 395 18.83 24.74 15.65
CA PHE A 395 17.82 25.05 16.67
C PHE A 395 18.45 25.35 18.03
N ALA A 396 19.46 24.60 18.44
CA ALA A 396 20.19 24.86 19.70
C ALA A 396 20.91 26.22 19.70
N LEU A 397 21.22 26.80 18.53
CA LEU A 397 21.75 28.15 18.38
C LEU A 397 20.66 29.24 18.40
N GLY A 398 19.39 28.88 18.57
CA GLY A 398 18.26 29.79 18.55
C GLY A 398 17.89 30.29 17.15
N ARG A 399 18.22 29.51 16.10
CA ARG A 399 17.76 29.72 14.72
C ARG A 399 16.45 28.97 14.48
N GLY A 400 15.71 29.32 13.44
CA GLY A 400 14.43 28.70 13.07
C GLY A 400 13.23 29.12 13.93
N THR A 401 13.37 30.15 14.78
CA THR A 401 12.28 30.70 15.60
C THR A 401 11.29 31.51 14.77
N LYS A 402 10.17 31.96 15.35
CA LYS A 402 9.23 32.87 14.66
C LYS A 402 9.91 34.11 14.05
N ASP A 403 10.95 34.65 14.71
CA ASP A 403 11.71 35.80 14.22
C ASP A 403 12.51 35.49 12.94
N SER A 404 12.82 34.22 12.68
CA SER A 404 13.51 33.77 11.47
C SER A 404 12.65 33.85 10.20
N MET A 405 11.32 33.94 10.35
CA MET A 405 10.40 34.12 9.23
C MET A 405 10.43 35.55 8.68
N GLY A 406 10.91 36.52 9.47
CA GLY A 406 11.10 37.90 9.03
C GLY A 406 12.35 38.11 8.17
N SER A 407 12.74 39.37 7.99
CA SER A 407 13.96 39.76 7.25
C SER A 407 15.27 39.46 7.99
N ASN A 408 15.22 38.94 9.21
CA ASN A 408 16.41 38.66 10.02
C ASN A 408 17.07 37.33 9.60
N ILE A 409 18.01 37.44 8.67
CA ILE A 409 18.72 36.30 8.09
C ILE A 409 19.56 35.52 9.11
N ASP A 410 20.07 36.17 10.16
CA ASP A 410 20.89 35.53 11.21
C ASP A 410 20.10 34.53 12.05
N LYS A 411 18.77 34.65 12.06
CA LYS A 411 17.88 33.75 12.77
C LYS A 411 17.44 32.57 11.91
N ARG A 412 17.78 32.50 10.62
CA ARG A 412 17.38 31.40 9.74
C ARG A 412 18.30 30.18 9.92
N ILE A 413 17.72 28.98 9.81
CA ILE A 413 18.46 27.71 9.80
C ILE A 413 19.36 27.70 8.57
N LYS A 414 20.67 27.51 8.77
CA LYS A 414 21.69 27.62 7.72
C LYS A 414 22.10 26.28 7.08
N THR A 415 21.43 25.19 7.42
CA THR A 415 21.71 23.86 6.84
C THR A 415 21.53 23.87 5.32
N VAL A 416 22.52 23.33 4.59
CA VAL A 416 22.52 23.19 3.13
C VAL A 416 22.95 21.78 2.72
N VAL A 417 22.59 21.38 1.50
CA VAL A 417 23.02 20.12 0.90
C VAL A 417 24.36 20.26 0.15
N THR A 418 25.12 19.18 0.11
CA THR A 418 26.28 18.97 -0.77
C THR A 418 25.84 18.28 -2.06
N ASP A 419 26.73 18.23 -3.07
CA ASP A 419 26.46 17.49 -4.31
C ASP A 419 26.23 15.98 -4.06
N GLU A 420 26.95 15.40 -3.09
CA GLU A 420 26.76 14.01 -2.70
C GLU A 420 25.41 13.78 -2.02
N ASP A 421 24.96 14.72 -1.19
CA ASP A 421 23.64 14.65 -0.58
C ASP A 421 22.54 14.66 -1.63
N VAL A 422 22.66 15.46 -2.68
CA VAL A 422 21.67 15.53 -3.77
C VAL A 422 21.54 14.18 -4.46
N ILE A 423 22.67 13.49 -4.71
CA ILE A 423 22.67 12.13 -5.28
C ILE A 423 21.98 11.16 -4.31
N ASN A 424 22.34 11.22 -3.03
CA ASN A 424 21.78 10.31 -2.02
C ASN A 424 20.30 10.57 -1.72
N LEU A 425 19.81 11.79 -1.92
CA LEU A 425 18.41 12.19 -1.74
C LEU A 425 17.54 11.89 -2.97
N LYS A 426 18.12 11.37 -4.07
CA LYS A 426 17.38 11.07 -5.30
C LYS A 426 16.10 10.23 -5.08
N PRO A 427 16.10 9.16 -4.25
CA PRO A 427 14.87 8.39 -3.98
C PRO A 427 13.75 9.26 -3.36
N LEU A 428 14.10 10.17 -2.45
CA LEU A 428 13.14 11.09 -1.82
C LEU A 428 12.67 12.19 -2.77
N ILE A 429 13.55 12.64 -3.68
CA ILE A 429 13.19 13.57 -4.77
C ILE A 429 12.18 12.91 -5.71
N ASP A 430 12.41 11.67 -6.10
CA ASP A 430 11.52 10.95 -7.02
C ASP A 430 10.15 10.66 -6.37
N LEU A 431 10.15 10.33 -5.07
CA LEU A 431 8.93 10.24 -4.25
C LEU A 431 8.15 11.56 -4.25
N ALA A 432 8.84 12.68 -4.01
CA ALA A 432 8.23 14.00 -4.02
C ALA A 432 7.68 14.33 -5.41
N ASP A 433 8.41 14.06 -6.49
CA ASP A 433 7.94 14.30 -7.86
C ASP A 433 6.64 13.51 -8.17
N ALA A 434 6.51 12.28 -7.68
CA ALA A 434 5.28 11.50 -7.78
C ALA A 434 4.10 12.14 -7.01
N TYR A 435 4.33 12.55 -5.76
CA TYR A 435 3.35 13.29 -4.95
C TYR A 435 2.87 14.54 -5.70
N ASN A 436 3.82 15.34 -6.19
CA ASN A 436 3.56 16.61 -6.86
C ASN A 436 2.72 16.46 -8.13
N LYS A 437 2.98 15.40 -8.90
CA LYS A 437 2.21 15.09 -10.10
C LYS A 437 0.72 14.89 -9.76
N ARG A 438 0.42 14.15 -8.69
CA ARG A 438 -0.96 13.94 -8.23
C ARG A 438 -1.56 15.18 -7.58
N ALA A 439 -0.81 15.89 -6.75
CA ALA A 439 -1.26 17.13 -6.13
C ALA A 439 -1.65 18.18 -7.19
N LEU A 440 -0.83 18.36 -8.23
CA LEU A 440 -1.16 19.24 -9.37
C LEU A 440 -2.42 18.83 -10.11
N GLU A 441 -2.67 17.53 -10.31
CA GLU A 441 -3.92 17.04 -10.91
C GLU A 441 -5.13 17.54 -10.10
N ASN A 442 -5.05 17.42 -8.78
CA ASN A 442 -6.14 17.80 -7.87
C ASN A 442 -6.31 19.33 -7.75
N ILE A 443 -5.21 20.06 -7.58
CA ILE A 443 -5.18 21.53 -7.56
C ILE A 443 -5.78 22.07 -8.87
N ASN A 444 -5.34 21.54 -10.02
CA ASN A 444 -5.83 22.01 -11.32
C ASN A 444 -7.28 21.62 -11.59
N ARG A 445 -7.77 20.52 -11.01
CA ARG A 445 -9.21 20.20 -11.03
C ARG A 445 -10.02 21.28 -10.29
N MET A 446 -9.55 21.73 -9.13
CA MET A 446 -10.20 22.83 -8.40
C MET A 446 -10.12 24.14 -9.20
N ARG A 447 -8.95 24.50 -9.73
CA ARG A 447 -8.77 25.72 -10.53
C ARG A 447 -9.64 25.73 -11.79
N PHE A 448 -9.73 24.60 -12.49
CA PHE A 448 -10.66 24.42 -13.60
C PHE A 448 -12.10 24.70 -13.19
N ALA A 449 -12.54 24.14 -12.05
CA ALA A 449 -13.90 24.25 -11.55
C ALA A 449 -14.39 25.69 -11.36
N ILE A 450 -13.46 26.64 -11.24
CA ILE A 450 -13.73 28.06 -11.01
C ILE A 450 -13.12 28.97 -12.08
N GLY A 451 -12.68 28.41 -13.21
CA GLY A 451 -12.21 29.21 -14.35
C GLY A 451 -10.86 29.88 -14.11
N VAL A 452 -10.02 29.31 -13.25
CA VAL A 452 -8.66 29.77 -12.96
C VAL A 452 -7.64 28.96 -13.78
N PRO A 453 -6.63 29.59 -14.41
CA PRO A 453 -5.64 28.88 -15.22
C PRO A 453 -4.88 27.80 -14.42
N PRO A 454 -4.59 26.63 -15.00
CA PRO A 454 -3.90 25.57 -14.28
C PRO A 454 -2.46 25.96 -13.90
N MET A 455 -2.02 25.53 -12.72
CA MET A 455 -0.63 25.57 -12.29
C MET A 455 0.21 24.51 -12.99
N LYS A 456 1.53 24.72 -12.99
CA LYS A 456 2.54 23.82 -13.54
C LYS A 456 3.48 23.34 -12.45
N MET A 457 4.15 22.22 -12.70
CA MET A 457 5.28 21.79 -11.90
C MET A 457 6.39 22.85 -11.94
N ALA A 458 6.92 23.24 -10.78
CA ALA A 458 8.03 24.20 -10.73
C ALA A 458 9.26 23.65 -11.49
N PRO A 459 9.86 24.43 -12.41
CA PRO A 459 10.99 23.97 -13.22
C PRO A 459 12.31 24.12 -12.43
N ILE A 460 12.45 23.36 -11.34
CA ILE A 460 13.60 23.43 -10.43
C ILE A 460 14.48 22.18 -10.54
N SER A 461 15.80 22.36 -10.37
CA SER A 461 16.79 21.29 -10.42
C SER A 461 16.74 20.38 -9.18
N ASP A 462 17.32 19.18 -9.27
CA ASP A 462 17.39 18.24 -8.15
C ASP A 462 18.10 18.83 -6.92
N LYS A 463 19.07 19.74 -7.11
CA LYS A 463 19.68 20.50 -5.99
C LYS A 463 18.68 21.37 -5.25
N ARG A 464 17.83 22.09 -5.97
CA ARG A 464 16.79 22.95 -5.38
C ARG A 464 15.69 22.12 -4.72
N LYS A 465 15.33 20.99 -5.31
CA LYS A 465 14.43 20.01 -4.68
C LYS A 465 15.01 19.48 -3.37
N ALA A 466 16.31 19.17 -3.35
CA ALA A 466 17.02 18.75 -2.14
C ALA A 466 17.06 19.84 -1.05
N MET A 467 17.21 21.12 -1.42
CA MET A 467 17.06 22.23 -0.47
C MET A 467 15.63 22.32 0.08
N MET A 468 14.61 22.06 -0.75
CA MET A 468 13.24 22.01 -0.26
C MET A 468 13.00 20.83 0.70
N ILE A 469 13.68 19.69 0.48
CA ILE A 469 13.72 18.59 1.44
C ILE A 469 14.36 19.04 2.76
N VAL A 470 15.46 19.81 2.74
CA VAL A 470 16.05 20.37 3.98
C VAL A 470 15.06 21.26 4.71
N HIS A 471 14.34 22.11 3.99
CA HIS A 471 13.31 22.94 4.59
C HIS A 471 12.18 22.11 5.23
N ALA A 472 11.66 21.13 4.51
CA ALA A 472 10.63 20.24 5.02
C ALA A 472 11.13 19.38 6.19
N LEU A 473 12.41 18.97 6.20
CA LEU A 473 13.04 18.29 7.34
C LEU A 473 13.09 19.19 8.58
N ALA A 474 13.32 20.49 8.40
CA ALA A 474 13.32 21.43 9.51
C ALA A 474 11.92 21.58 10.11
N GLY A 475 10.88 21.72 9.28
CA GLY A 475 9.48 21.68 9.72
C GLY A 475 9.11 20.36 10.38
N TYR A 476 9.57 19.23 9.85
CA TYR A 476 9.39 17.91 10.44
C TYR A 476 9.98 17.84 11.86
N GLN A 477 11.23 18.30 12.04
CA GLN A 477 11.92 18.30 13.35
C GLN A 477 11.25 19.25 14.35
N ALA A 478 10.84 20.44 13.91
CA ALA A 478 10.09 21.37 14.74
C ALA A 478 8.79 20.73 15.26
N GLY A 479 8.04 20.05 14.38
CA GLY A 479 6.79 19.36 14.75
C GLY A 479 6.97 18.17 15.71
N GLN A 480 8.18 17.60 15.83
CA GLN A 480 8.47 16.55 16.80
C GLN A 480 8.95 17.08 18.15
N ASN A 481 9.32 18.35 18.24
CA ASN A 481 9.90 18.92 19.45
C ASN A 481 8.80 19.50 20.36
N PRO A 482 8.56 18.96 21.56
CA PRO A 482 7.53 19.48 22.47
C PRO A 482 7.82 20.90 23.01
N ASP A 483 9.09 21.34 22.98
CA ASP A 483 9.50 22.69 23.38
C ASP A 483 9.21 23.73 22.29
N PHE A 484 9.16 23.30 21.02
CA PHE A 484 8.52 24.07 19.96
C PHE A 484 7.02 23.88 20.13
N LYS A 485 6.33 24.93 20.60
CA LYS A 485 4.89 24.85 20.86
C LYS A 485 4.20 24.29 19.62
N ILE A 486 3.23 23.38 19.83
CA ILE A 486 2.48 22.61 18.81
C ILE A 486 1.85 23.47 17.67
N GLY A 487 1.94 24.81 17.73
CA GLY A 487 1.56 25.73 16.66
C GLY A 487 2.70 26.38 15.86
N ASP A 488 3.97 26.14 16.19
CA ASP A 488 5.15 26.71 15.51
C ASP A 488 5.82 25.65 14.60
N SER A 489 5.02 25.00 13.72
CA SER A 489 5.53 24.08 12.69
C SER A 489 6.27 24.79 11.54
N HIS A 490 6.31 26.11 11.60
CA HIS A 490 6.86 27.00 10.59
C HIS A 490 8.24 27.51 10.99
N VAL A 491 9.24 27.21 10.17
CA VAL A 491 10.64 27.54 10.48
C VAL A 491 11.32 28.27 9.33
N GLY A 492 11.90 29.43 9.62
CA GLY A 492 12.71 30.16 8.67
C GLY A 492 14.00 29.42 8.37
N THR A 493 14.14 28.95 7.14
CA THR A 493 15.39 28.36 6.64
C THR A 493 15.99 29.29 5.59
N ILE A 494 17.30 29.19 5.37
CA ILE A 494 17.90 29.77 4.15
C ILE A 494 17.48 28.93 2.94
N ALA A 495 17.21 27.64 3.15
CA ALA A 495 16.92 26.69 2.08
C ALA A 495 15.74 27.12 1.21
N VAL A 496 14.68 27.63 1.82
CA VAL A 496 13.51 28.16 1.10
C VAL A 496 13.86 29.34 0.18
N LEU A 497 14.83 30.19 0.55
CA LEU A 497 15.30 31.32 -0.27
C LEU A 497 16.10 30.84 -1.49
N LEU A 498 16.59 29.60 -1.46
CA LEU A 498 17.42 29.02 -2.52
C LEU A 498 16.62 28.22 -3.55
N VAL A 499 15.35 27.90 -3.27
CA VAL A 499 14.50 27.11 -4.18
C VAL A 499 14.06 27.96 -5.38
N PRO A 500 13.42 29.13 -5.19
CA PRO A 500 13.44 30.24 -6.13
C PRO A 500 14.11 31.47 -5.50
N HIS A 501 14.93 32.21 -6.24
CA HIS A 501 15.44 33.51 -5.74
C HIS A 501 14.32 34.57 -5.70
N ALA A 502 13.41 34.48 -4.73
CA ALA A 502 12.52 35.57 -4.31
C ALA A 502 11.47 36.06 -5.33
N MET A 503 10.44 35.25 -5.64
CA MET A 503 9.16 35.73 -6.22
C MET A 503 7.98 34.81 -5.84
N THR A 504 7.81 34.54 -4.55
CA THR A 504 6.64 33.82 -4.03
C THR A 504 5.85 34.76 -3.12
N ALA A 505 4.82 35.41 -3.63
CA ALA A 505 3.70 35.74 -2.76
C ALA A 505 2.85 34.46 -2.62
N GLY A 506 2.36 34.19 -1.41
CA GLY A 506 1.71 32.94 -1.04
C GLY A 506 2.66 31.92 -0.41
N TYR A 507 2.70 31.91 0.93
CA TYR A 507 3.42 30.91 1.70
C TYR A 507 2.43 29.98 2.40
N SER A 508 2.59 28.68 2.18
CA SER A 508 1.77 27.62 2.78
C SER A 508 2.69 26.57 3.40
N GLU A 509 3.39 26.91 4.47
CA GLU A 509 4.25 25.94 5.13
C GLU A 509 3.41 24.96 5.99
N ASN A 510 3.77 23.69 5.90
CA ASN A 510 3.39 22.58 6.77
C ASN A 510 1.90 22.35 7.11
N VAL A 511 1.16 21.78 6.16
CA VAL A 511 -0.29 21.52 6.34
C VAL A 511 -0.61 20.10 6.85
N TYR A 512 0.38 19.19 6.80
CA TYR A 512 0.30 17.91 7.51
C TYR A 512 1.51 17.77 8.43
N PRO A 513 1.42 18.25 9.68
CA PRO A 513 2.54 18.20 10.61
C PRO A 513 2.89 16.78 11.04
N SER A 514 4.17 16.55 11.33
CA SER A 514 4.67 15.28 11.87
C SER A 514 4.07 14.89 13.23
N ALA A 515 3.47 15.86 13.94
CA ALA A 515 2.74 15.67 15.20
C ALA A 515 1.40 14.92 15.04
N ASN A 516 0.87 14.83 13.82
CA ASN A 516 -0.37 14.09 13.54
C ASN A 516 -0.24 12.60 13.87
N ALA A 517 -1.40 11.94 14.00
CA ALA A 517 -1.46 10.49 14.10
C ALA A 517 -0.76 9.87 12.87
N PRO A 518 0.05 8.81 13.05
CA PRO A 518 0.72 8.19 11.93
C PRO A 518 -0.29 7.57 10.96
N ILE A 519 0.06 7.55 9.68
CA ILE A 519 -0.73 6.86 8.67
C ILE A 519 -0.40 5.37 8.79
N ILE A 520 -1.41 4.53 9.03
CA ILE A 520 -1.23 3.07 9.04
C ILE A 520 -1.65 2.55 7.68
N SER A 521 -0.76 1.84 6.98
CA SER A 521 -1.06 1.27 5.67
C SER A 521 -0.12 0.11 5.35
N ASN A 522 -0.62 -0.87 4.60
CA ASN A 522 0.17 -1.93 3.98
C ASN A 522 0.54 -1.60 2.53
N HIS A 523 0.06 -0.48 2.00
CA HIS A 523 0.32 0.00 0.64
C HIS A 523 0.27 1.54 0.61
N PHE A 524 1.13 2.20 1.38
CA PHE A 524 1.18 3.66 1.43
C PHE A 524 1.83 4.23 0.16
N THR A 525 1.17 5.17 -0.52
CA THR A 525 1.66 5.78 -1.78
C THR A 525 1.71 7.31 -1.70
N PRO A 526 2.58 7.98 -2.47
CA PRO A 526 2.58 9.45 -2.52
C PRO A 526 1.28 10.01 -3.10
N GLU A 527 0.59 9.29 -3.99
CA GLU A 527 -0.71 9.69 -4.54
C GLU A 527 -1.82 9.70 -3.50
N TYR A 528 -1.83 8.71 -2.59
CA TYR A 528 -2.73 8.70 -1.45
C TYR A 528 -2.53 9.96 -0.61
N MET A 529 -1.27 10.29 -0.29
CA MET A 529 -0.96 11.47 0.51
C MET A 529 -1.38 12.77 -0.18
N ALA A 530 -1.19 12.88 -1.50
CA ALA A 530 -1.63 14.04 -2.28
C ALA A 530 -3.17 14.20 -2.27
N ASP A 531 -3.92 13.11 -2.27
CA ASP A 531 -5.38 13.15 -2.17
C ASP A 531 -5.84 13.48 -0.74
N VAL A 532 -5.18 12.95 0.30
CA VAL A 532 -5.42 13.32 1.71
C VAL A 532 -5.26 14.82 1.88
N TYR A 533 -4.12 15.32 1.45
CA TYR A 533 -3.77 16.72 1.61
C TYR A 533 -4.74 17.63 0.87
N ASN A 534 -4.98 17.39 -0.42
CA ASN A 534 -5.89 18.23 -1.17
C ASN A 534 -7.31 18.22 -0.58
N LYS A 535 -7.76 17.09 -0.01
CA LYS A 535 -9.05 17.04 0.67
C LYS A 535 -9.10 17.91 1.93
N LEU A 536 -8.01 18.01 2.68
CA LEU A 536 -7.89 18.92 3.82
C LEU A 536 -8.03 20.38 3.38
N GLU A 537 -7.31 20.79 2.33
CA GLU A 537 -7.41 22.15 1.76
C GLU A 537 -8.84 22.44 1.26
N LEU A 538 -9.46 21.50 0.55
CA LEU A 538 -10.84 21.68 0.08
C LEU A 538 -11.82 21.78 1.26
N MET A 539 -11.64 21.00 2.32
CA MET A 539 -12.46 21.08 3.53
C MET A 539 -12.31 22.43 4.25
N GLU A 540 -11.10 22.97 4.30
CA GLU A 540 -10.84 24.32 4.80
C GLU A 540 -11.60 25.37 3.98
N GLY A 541 -11.53 25.29 2.64
CA GLY A 541 -12.28 26.16 1.74
C GLY A 541 -13.78 26.07 1.94
N ILE A 542 -14.33 24.85 2.02
CA ILE A 542 -15.76 24.62 2.27
C ILE A 542 -16.22 25.26 3.58
N LYS A 543 -15.36 25.26 4.60
CA LYS A 543 -15.72 25.71 5.95
C LYS A 543 -15.57 27.23 6.13
N TYR A 544 -14.56 27.84 5.53
CA TYR A 544 -14.16 29.21 5.87
C TYR A 544 -14.18 30.20 4.70
N PHE A 545 -14.13 29.73 3.44
CA PHE A 545 -13.91 30.64 2.30
C PHE A 545 -15.07 31.60 2.02
N SER A 546 -16.31 31.26 2.39
CA SER A 546 -17.46 32.18 2.21
C SER A 546 -17.31 33.48 3.00
N ASP A 547 -16.48 33.50 4.05
CA ASP A 547 -16.20 34.68 4.89
C ASP A 547 -14.81 35.29 4.60
N TYR A 548 -14.20 34.97 3.46
CA TYR A 548 -12.82 35.34 3.12
C TYR A 548 -12.48 36.82 3.39
N PHE A 549 -13.38 37.75 3.06
CA PHE A 549 -13.13 39.19 3.24
C PHE A 549 -13.17 39.66 4.70
N ASN A 550 -13.74 38.87 5.62
CA ASN A 550 -13.78 39.17 7.05
C ASN A 550 -12.86 38.25 7.88
N ASP A 551 -12.21 37.26 7.24
CA ASP A 551 -11.32 36.30 7.87
C ASP A 551 -9.97 36.93 8.24
N THR A 552 -9.92 37.56 9.42
CA THR A 552 -8.70 38.18 9.97
C THR A 552 -7.64 37.17 10.46
N GLU A 553 -7.99 35.88 10.52
CA GLU A 553 -7.12 34.80 11.00
C GLU A 553 -6.53 33.97 9.85
N ALA A 554 -6.90 34.27 8.59
CA ALA A 554 -6.50 33.53 7.40
C ALA A 554 -6.78 32.01 7.51
N LYS A 555 -7.93 31.65 8.10
CA LYS A 555 -8.42 30.26 8.26
C LYS A 555 -8.63 29.52 6.96
N SER A 556 -8.78 30.24 5.85
CA SER A 556 -8.86 29.69 4.48
C SER A 556 -7.55 29.85 3.68
N GLY A 557 -6.43 30.13 4.34
CA GLY A 557 -5.15 30.42 3.71
C GLY A 557 -4.63 29.31 2.81
N HIS A 558 -4.67 28.05 3.24
CA HIS A 558 -4.16 26.93 2.43
C HIS A 558 -5.03 26.73 1.19
N TYR A 559 -6.35 26.74 1.38
CA TYR A 559 -7.30 26.70 0.26
C TYR A 559 -7.11 27.86 -0.72
N THR A 560 -6.87 29.07 -0.21
CA THR A 560 -6.64 30.26 -1.02
C THR A 560 -5.41 30.08 -1.91
N ASN A 561 -4.33 29.50 -1.39
CA ASN A 561 -3.12 29.26 -2.17
C ASN A 561 -3.38 28.41 -3.43
N ILE A 562 -4.22 27.38 -3.35
CA ILE A 562 -4.48 26.54 -4.53
C ILE A 562 -5.39 27.22 -5.57
N ILE A 563 -6.21 28.20 -5.18
CA ILE A 563 -7.14 28.89 -6.09
C ILE A 563 -6.67 30.28 -6.56
N LEU A 564 -5.64 30.86 -5.93
CA LEU A 564 -5.11 32.18 -6.30
C LEU A 564 -4.67 32.18 -7.77
N PRO A 565 -5.25 33.04 -8.63
CA PRO A 565 -4.92 33.05 -10.05
C PRO A 565 -3.49 33.52 -10.35
N GLN A 566 -2.88 34.26 -9.42
CA GLN A 566 -1.50 34.70 -9.51
C GLN A 566 -0.55 33.51 -9.48
N HIS A 567 -0.81 32.49 -8.65
CA HIS A 567 0.03 31.30 -8.59
C HIS A 567 0.03 30.51 -9.91
N GLN A 568 1.21 30.35 -10.50
CA GLN A 568 1.49 29.63 -11.74
C GLN A 568 2.24 28.32 -11.56
N TYR A 569 3.06 28.19 -10.51
CA TYR A 569 3.81 26.96 -10.25
C TYR A 569 3.57 26.42 -8.85
N PHE A 570 3.83 25.13 -8.71
CA PHE A 570 3.72 24.38 -7.47
C PHE A 570 4.87 23.39 -7.33
N TYR A 571 5.39 23.26 -6.11
CA TYR A 571 6.24 22.13 -5.72
C TYR A 571 6.11 21.86 -4.22
N SER A 572 6.21 20.60 -3.84
CA SER A 572 6.04 20.11 -2.47
C SER A 572 7.04 19.01 -2.12
N ALA A 573 7.45 18.97 -0.85
CA ALA A 573 8.43 18.03 -0.33
C ALA A 573 7.76 17.25 0.78
N MET A 574 7.66 15.95 0.56
CA MET A 574 7.18 15.01 1.56
C MET A 574 8.37 14.44 2.32
N ILE A 575 8.31 14.50 3.65
CA ILE A 575 9.24 13.84 4.55
C ILE A 575 8.56 12.61 5.11
N VAL A 576 9.16 11.45 4.86
CA VAL A 576 8.81 10.19 5.52
C VAL A 576 9.78 10.00 6.67
N GLY A 577 9.26 10.11 7.89
CA GLY A 577 10.02 10.03 9.12
C GLY A 577 10.14 8.59 9.61
N ASN A 578 9.77 8.36 10.87
CA ASN A 578 9.76 7.03 11.45
C ASN A 578 8.72 6.15 10.75
N VAL A 579 9.19 5.02 10.23
CA VAL A 579 8.37 3.91 9.74
C VAL A 579 8.47 2.80 10.77
N VAL A 580 7.34 2.42 11.38
CA VAL A 580 7.29 1.37 12.39
C VAL A 580 6.48 0.20 11.82
N PRO A 581 7.07 -0.99 11.68
CA PRO A 581 6.32 -2.18 11.27
C PRO A 581 5.20 -2.49 12.25
N GLU A 582 4.02 -2.78 11.71
CA GLU A 582 2.83 -3.24 12.41
C GLU A 582 2.51 -4.69 11.99
N ASN A 583 1.43 -5.25 12.52
CA ASN A 583 0.99 -6.60 12.17
C ASN A 583 0.48 -6.70 10.72
N ASN A 584 0.53 -7.90 10.14
CA ASN A 584 -0.04 -8.23 8.82
C ASN A 584 0.51 -7.36 7.66
N SER A 585 1.82 -7.08 7.67
CA SER A 585 2.52 -6.29 6.65
C SER A 585 2.11 -4.81 6.59
N PHE A 586 1.37 -4.30 7.59
CA PHE A 586 1.14 -2.88 7.74
C PHE A 586 2.38 -2.21 8.33
N SER A 587 2.55 -0.93 8.04
CA SER A 587 3.48 -0.07 8.76
C SER A 587 2.79 1.24 9.12
N SER A 588 3.22 1.84 10.22
CA SER A 588 2.82 3.18 10.61
C SER A 588 3.87 4.19 10.16
N TYR A 589 3.43 5.21 9.42
CA TYR A 589 4.26 6.22 8.77
C TYR A 589 4.01 7.59 9.42
N ARG A 590 5.04 8.18 10.03
CA ARG A 590 5.01 9.61 10.38
C ARG A 590 5.46 10.43 9.19
N VAL A 591 4.59 11.28 8.68
CA VAL A 591 4.86 12.11 7.52
C VAL A 591 4.76 13.60 7.85
N SER A 592 5.52 14.41 7.12
CA SER A 592 5.36 15.86 7.09
C SER A 592 5.42 16.32 5.65
N LEU A 593 4.72 17.40 5.33
CA LEU A 593 4.62 17.90 3.96
C LEU A 593 4.82 19.42 3.95
N THR A 594 5.63 19.95 3.04
CA THR A 594 5.79 21.40 2.85
C THR A 594 5.53 21.77 1.40
N GLU A 595 4.71 22.78 1.16
CA GLU A 595 4.32 23.21 -0.18
C GLU A 595 4.76 24.63 -0.48
N LEU A 596 5.13 24.87 -1.74
CA LEU A 596 5.49 26.18 -2.25
C LEU A 596 4.67 26.48 -3.51
N PHE A 597 4.08 27.67 -3.53
CA PHE A 597 3.36 28.24 -4.66
C PHE A 597 4.15 29.43 -5.21
N TYR A 598 4.12 29.62 -6.53
CA TYR A 598 4.94 30.63 -7.21
C TYR A 598 4.07 31.45 -8.16
N GLU A 599 4.13 32.78 -8.09
CA GLU A 599 3.25 33.66 -8.87
C GLU A 599 3.69 33.85 -10.33
N LEU A 600 4.94 34.23 -10.58
CA LEU A 600 5.38 34.47 -11.95
C LEU A 600 6.83 34.07 -12.16
N ALA A 601 7.06 33.29 -13.22
CA ALA A 601 8.38 33.11 -13.82
C ALA A 601 8.56 34.18 -14.91
N ASP A 602 8.84 35.42 -14.50
CA ASP A 602 9.11 36.50 -15.45
C ASP A 602 10.39 36.23 -16.26
N ASP A 603 10.68 37.10 -17.24
CA ASP A 603 11.86 36.90 -18.10
C ASP A 603 13.16 37.08 -17.32
N GLN A 604 13.15 37.81 -16.21
CA GLN A 604 14.27 37.89 -15.28
C GLN A 604 14.48 36.54 -14.59
N TYR A 605 13.44 35.89 -14.06
CA TYR A 605 13.50 34.55 -13.47
C TYR A 605 13.98 33.49 -14.47
N LYS A 606 13.44 33.48 -15.70
CA LYS A 606 13.91 32.58 -16.77
C LYS A 606 15.37 32.86 -17.14
N TRP A 607 15.78 34.13 -17.11
CA TRP A 607 17.16 34.53 -17.32
C TRP A 607 18.05 34.00 -16.18
N TRP A 608 17.64 34.12 -14.92
CA TRP A 608 18.37 33.55 -13.77
C TRP A 608 18.52 32.03 -13.89
N LEU A 609 17.44 31.31 -14.21
CA LEU A 609 17.48 29.85 -14.44
C LEU A 609 18.42 29.44 -15.59
N LYS A 610 18.57 30.28 -16.61
CA LYS A 610 19.38 30.00 -17.80
C LYS A 610 20.87 30.36 -17.61
N HIS A 611 21.18 31.35 -16.77
CA HIS A 611 22.52 31.94 -16.66
C HIS A 611 23.22 31.62 -15.34
N PHE A 612 22.49 31.18 -14.33
CA PHE A 612 23.06 30.62 -13.12
C PHE A 612 22.80 29.12 -13.14
N ASP A 613 23.87 28.35 -13.36
CA ASP A 613 23.87 26.93 -13.02
C ASP A 613 23.51 26.75 -11.54
N GLU A 614 23.17 25.51 -11.19
CA GLU A 614 22.73 24.97 -9.89
C GLU A 614 23.21 25.62 -8.57
N TRP A 615 24.28 26.43 -8.57
CA TRP A 615 24.50 27.50 -7.59
C TRP A 615 25.51 28.54 -8.13
N PRO A 616 25.58 29.80 -7.64
CA PRO A 616 26.88 30.34 -7.25
C PRO A 616 27.26 29.71 -5.92
N LYS A 617 28.52 29.28 -5.73
CA LYS A 617 29.00 28.83 -4.40
C LYS A 617 28.57 29.84 -3.33
N VAL A 618 27.56 29.50 -2.52
CA VAL A 618 27.14 30.34 -1.39
C VAL A 618 27.68 29.74 -0.12
N ASN A 619 28.55 30.51 0.51
CA ASN A 619 28.89 30.37 1.91
C ASN A 619 27.77 31.06 2.74
N PRO A 620 26.98 30.31 3.52
CA PRO A 620 25.90 30.87 4.35
C PRO A 620 26.36 31.91 5.39
N GLU A 621 27.66 32.00 5.65
CA GLU A 621 28.24 32.97 6.57
C GLU A 621 28.79 34.23 5.87
N THR A 622 28.97 34.23 4.54
CA THR A 622 29.59 35.38 3.83
C THR A 622 28.88 35.84 2.57
N ASP A 623 28.05 35.01 1.94
CA ASP A 623 27.40 35.32 0.66
C ASP A 623 25.91 35.68 0.82
N LEU A 624 25.34 35.51 2.02
CA LEU A 624 23.98 35.96 2.33
C LEU A 624 23.87 37.50 2.36
N ASP A 625 24.91 38.22 2.81
CA ASP A 625 24.96 39.70 2.77
C ASP A 625 25.20 40.29 1.38
N ARG A 626 25.59 39.46 0.41
CA ARG A 626 25.87 39.85 -0.99
C ARG A 626 24.68 39.65 -1.91
N THR A 627 23.68 38.94 -1.42
CA THR A 627 22.42 38.75 -2.12
C THR A 627 21.50 39.85 -1.62
N ASP A 628 21.12 40.78 -2.50
CA ASP A 628 20.23 41.88 -2.11
C ASP A 628 18.82 41.35 -1.86
N PHE A 629 18.60 40.94 -0.61
CA PHE A 629 17.30 40.54 -0.09
C PHE A 629 16.44 41.75 0.33
N ASN A 630 16.87 43.00 0.12
CA ASN A 630 16.06 44.18 0.46
C ASN A 630 15.03 44.54 -0.62
N ASN A 631 15.08 43.85 -1.77
CA ASN A 631 14.06 43.90 -2.82
C ASN A 631 13.07 42.71 -2.76
N LEU A 632 13.04 41.97 -1.64
CA LEU A 632 12.05 40.93 -1.31
C LEU A 632 10.76 41.54 -0.73
#